data_AF-A0A7R9WJA9-F1
#
_entry.id   AF-A0A7R9WJA9-F1
#
_cell.length_a   1.000
_cell.length_b   1.000
_cell.length_c   1.000
_cell.angle_alpha   90.00
_cell.angle_beta   90.00
_cell.angle_gamma   90.00
#
_symmetry.space_group_name_H-M   'P 1'
#
loop_
_entity.id
_entity.type
_entity.pdbx_description
1 polymer ?
#
loop_
_entity_poly.entity_id
_entity_poly.type
_entity_poly.pdbx_seq_one_letter_code
_entity_poly.pdbx_strand_id
1 'polypeptide(L)'
;DCLDTVRGYTNPSDGSNQLVSNFGELCDAAAARALDKFDAVLSSRPALKSSKVSKRVRSDLIEEMYADLSDLYEVQLGMLRSSCVDQFKSDLKSVRITANLGNDVDSLVAGAVSAFRAGAKKLKSKKGSEPGSLSWPGAEGMASDLRRELRDSSSRLLKAAEVSGKYRPIPRKGVTLGFHWLLPKPFGNDYRQEPWQVANADNL
;
A
#
# COMPACT_ATOMS: atom_id res chain seq x y z
N ASP A 1 -0.64 -30.09 14.50
CA ASP A 1 -1.19 -29.31 15.64
C ASP A 1 -1.08 -27.79 15.51
N CYS A 2 0.13 -27.21 15.61
CA CYS A 2 0.27 -25.74 15.69
C CYS A 2 -0.11 -25.05 14.37
N LEU A 3 0.31 -25.61 13.23
CA LEU A 3 -0.11 -25.13 11.90
C LEU A 3 -1.59 -25.37 11.63
N ASP A 4 -2.14 -26.50 12.09
CA ASP A 4 -3.58 -26.79 11.96
C ASP A 4 -4.43 -25.81 12.77
N THR A 5 -3.89 -25.30 13.89
CA THR A 5 -4.54 -24.23 14.64
C THR A 5 -4.65 -22.98 13.78
N VAL A 6 -3.55 -22.57 13.11
CA VAL A 6 -3.56 -21.42 12.18
C VAL A 6 -4.53 -21.64 11.04
N ARG A 7 -4.48 -22.82 10.42
CA ARG A 7 -5.38 -23.21 9.32
C ARG A 7 -6.83 -23.21 9.75
N GLY A 8 -7.16 -23.62 10.98
CA GLY A 8 -8.53 -23.58 11.49
C GLY A 8 -9.08 -22.16 11.63
N TYR A 9 -8.24 -21.16 11.91
CA TYR A 9 -8.65 -19.76 11.95
C TYR A 9 -8.73 -19.12 10.56
N THR A 10 -7.87 -19.52 9.61
CA THR A 10 -7.87 -18.95 8.25
C THR A 10 -8.80 -19.66 7.29
N ASN A 11 -9.11 -20.93 7.52
CA ASN A 11 -10.00 -21.77 6.74
C ASN A 11 -10.93 -22.54 7.71
N PRO A 12 -12.00 -21.87 8.20
CA PRO A 12 -13.05 -22.55 8.95
C PRO A 12 -13.61 -23.75 8.17
N SER A 13 -14.18 -24.72 8.89
CA SER A 13 -14.69 -26.02 8.40
C SER A 13 -15.60 -25.96 7.17
N ASP A 14 -16.13 -24.79 6.86
CA ASP A 14 -17.00 -24.51 5.71
C ASP A 14 -16.22 -24.39 4.39
N GLY A 15 -14.88 -24.51 4.42
CA GLY A 15 -14.00 -24.47 3.24
C GLY A 15 -13.80 -23.06 2.66
N SER A 16 -14.28 -22.04 3.36
CA SER A 16 -14.11 -20.64 2.97
C SER A 16 -12.93 -20.02 3.71
N ASN A 17 -12.07 -19.29 2.99
CA ASN A 17 -11.00 -18.54 3.63
C ASN A 17 -11.59 -17.32 4.36
N GLN A 18 -11.13 -17.07 5.59
CA GLN A 18 -11.52 -15.92 6.41
C GLN A 18 -10.32 -14.99 6.64
N LEU A 19 -10.55 -13.67 6.54
CA LEU A 19 -9.54 -12.67 6.85
C LEU A 19 -9.31 -12.59 8.36
N VAL A 20 -8.09 -12.89 8.81
CA VAL A 20 -7.68 -12.82 10.21
C VAL A 20 -6.88 -11.54 10.43
N SER A 21 -7.46 -10.58 11.13
CA SER A 21 -6.88 -9.23 11.33
C SER A 21 -5.54 -9.23 12.07
N ASN A 22 -5.30 -10.22 12.93
CA ASN A 22 -4.07 -10.39 13.73
C ASN A 22 -3.27 -11.63 13.30
N PHE A 23 -3.30 -11.98 12.01
CA PHE A 23 -2.65 -13.19 11.48
C PHE A 23 -1.15 -13.28 11.85
N GLY A 24 -0.42 -12.15 11.83
CA GLY A 24 1.00 -12.14 12.17
C GLY A 24 1.26 -12.57 13.62
N GLU A 25 0.47 -12.08 14.57
CA GLU A 25 0.56 -12.47 15.99
C GLU A 25 0.20 -13.94 16.20
N LEU A 26 -0.78 -14.43 15.44
CA LEU A 26 -1.21 -15.82 15.48
C LEU A 26 -0.09 -16.75 14.96
N CYS A 27 0.59 -16.36 13.89
CA CYS A 27 1.76 -17.07 13.35
C CYS A 27 2.90 -17.11 14.37
N ASP A 28 3.23 -15.96 14.97
CA ASP A 28 4.27 -15.85 15.99
C ASP A 28 3.94 -16.75 17.20
N ALA A 29 2.68 -16.77 17.65
CA ALA A 29 2.23 -17.60 18.76
C ALA A 29 2.29 -19.11 18.44
N ALA A 30 1.91 -19.50 17.22
CA ALA A 30 1.98 -20.88 16.78
C ALA A 30 3.44 -21.37 16.71
N ALA A 31 4.34 -20.55 16.19
CA ALA A 31 5.77 -20.83 16.15
C ALA A 31 6.38 -20.91 17.56
N ALA A 32 6.04 -19.98 18.45
CA ALA A 32 6.49 -20.02 19.84
C ALA A 32 6.03 -21.31 20.54
N ARG A 33 4.77 -21.70 20.37
CA ARG A 33 4.23 -22.94 20.97
C ARG A 33 4.93 -24.20 20.43
N ALA A 34 5.28 -24.24 19.15
CA ALA A 34 6.03 -25.35 18.57
C ALA A 34 7.44 -25.45 19.15
N LEU A 35 8.10 -24.30 19.34
CA LEU A 35 9.41 -24.22 19.98
C LEU A 35 9.36 -24.63 21.45
N ASP A 36 8.35 -24.21 22.20
CA ASP A 36 8.19 -24.61 23.61
C ASP A 36 8.03 -26.13 23.74
N LYS A 37 7.24 -26.75 22.84
CA LYS A 37 7.11 -28.21 22.77
C LYS A 37 8.45 -28.88 22.46
N PHE A 38 9.22 -28.34 21.52
CA PHE A 38 10.54 -28.85 21.17
C PHE A 38 11.54 -28.72 22.33
N ASP A 39 11.59 -27.55 22.97
CA ASP A 39 12.48 -27.25 24.09
C ASP A 39 12.11 -28.04 25.36
N ALA A 40 10.82 -28.38 25.56
CA ALA A 40 10.37 -29.29 26.60
C ALA A 40 10.89 -30.73 26.39
N VAL A 41 10.85 -31.24 25.15
CA VAL A 41 11.44 -32.55 24.82
C VAL A 41 12.95 -32.54 25.06
N LEU A 42 13.65 -31.47 24.66
CA LEU A 42 15.09 -31.33 24.92
C LEU A 42 15.43 -31.23 26.41
N SER A 43 14.55 -30.64 27.21
CA SER A 43 14.75 -30.53 28.66
C SER A 43 14.72 -31.89 29.36
N SER A 44 13.98 -32.87 28.81
CA SER A 44 14.02 -34.27 29.27
C SER A 44 15.28 -35.04 28.85
N ARG A 45 16.12 -34.46 27.95
CA ARG A 45 17.31 -35.09 27.36
C ARG A 45 18.50 -34.12 27.34
N PRO A 46 19.16 -33.86 28.49
CA PRO A 46 20.18 -32.83 28.63
C PRO A 46 21.39 -33.00 27.70
N ALA A 47 21.74 -34.23 27.33
CA ALA A 47 22.81 -34.52 26.36
C ALA A 47 22.53 -33.97 24.94
N LEU A 48 21.25 -33.82 24.56
CA LEU A 48 20.86 -33.26 23.28
C LEU A 48 20.72 -31.73 23.32
N LYS A 49 20.44 -31.15 24.49
CA LYS A 49 20.17 -29.71 24.63
C LYS A 49 21.34 -28.82 24.18
N SER A 50 22.57 -29.24 24.42
CA SER A 50 23.78 -28.51 24.02
C SER A 50 24.33 -28.88 22.65
N SER A 51 23.76 -29.91 22.00
CA SER A 51 24.24 -30.42 20.72
C SER A 51 24.11 -29.37 19.60
N LYS A 52 25.08 -29.38 18.66
CA LYS A 52 24.96 -28.60 17.42
C LYS A 52 23.77 -29.06 16.57
N VAL A 53 23.42 -30.34 16.65
CA VAL A 53 22.30 -30.93 15.88
C VAL A 53 20.96 -30.38 16.37
N SER A 54 20.73 -30.30 17.68
CA SER A 54 19.47 -29.77 18.21
C SER A 54 19.28 -28.30 17.89
N LYS A 55 20.36 -27.50 17.89
CA LYS A 55 20.32 -26.09 17.47
C LYS A 55 19.95 -25.93 15.99
N ARG A 56 20.47 -26.80 15.12
CA ARG A 56 20.13 -26.81 13.68
C ARG A 56 18.67 -27.19 13.47
N VAL A 57 18.24 -28.32 14.04
CA VAL A 57 16.84 -28.77 13.96
C VAL A 57 15.86 -27.72 14.49
N ARG A 58 16.24 -26.98 15.54
CA ARG A 58 15.45 -25.85 16.05
C ARG A 58 15.35 -24.71 15.04
N SER A 59 16.42 -24.40 14.32
CA SER A 59 16.40 -23.38 13.26
C SER A 59 15.53 -23.84 12.09
N ASP A 60 15.79 -25.05 11.61
CA ASP A 60 15.10 -25.67 10.47
C ASP A 60 13.60 -25.76 10.71
N LEU A 61 13.18 -26.18 11.92
CA LEU A 61 11.76 -26.21 12.33
C LEU A 61 11.11 -24.83 12.19
N ILE A 62 11.80 -23.77 12.61
CA ILE A 62 11.23 -22.43 12.51
C ILE A 62 11.15 -21.99 11.05
N GLU A 63 12.19 -22.23 10.27
CA GLU A 63 12.23 -21.86 8.84
C GLU A 63 11.11 -22.56 8.06
N GLU A 64 10.93 -23.86 8.27
CA GLU A 64 9.85 -24.65 7.64
C GLU A 64 8.46 -24.15 8.07
N MET A 65 8.26 -23.86 9.36
CA MET A 65 6.99 -23.30 9.83
C MET A 65 6.67 -21.95 9.18
N TYR A 66 7.65 -21.04 9.07
CA TYR A 66 7.41 -19.75 8.41
C TYR A 66 7.30 -19.87 6.89
N ALA A 67 7.86 -20.91 6.28
CA ALA A 67 7.63 -21.22 4.86
C ALA A 67 6.17 -21.60 4.62
N ASP A 68 5.64 -22.56 5.40
CA ASP A 68 4.25 -22.99 5.30
C ASP A 68 3.24 -21.86 5.58
N LEU A 69 3.59 -20.98 6.52
CA LEU A 69 2.75 -19.83 6.86
C LEU A 69 2.81 -18.70 5.82
N SER A 70 3.83 -18.69 4.94
CA SER A 70 3.97 -17.69 3.87
C SER A 70 2.85 -17.83 2.83
N ASP A 71 2.47 -19.06 2.47
CA ASP A 71 1.40 -19.30 1.50
C ASP A 71 0.05 -18.79 2.03
N LEU A 72 -0.22 -19.03 3.32
CA LEU A 72 -1.41 -18.50 3.98
C LEU A 72 -1.38 -16.97 4.06
N TYR A 73 -0.21 -16.37 4.30
CA TYR A 73 -0.05 -14.92 4.29
C TYR A 73 -0.42 -14.30 2.93
N GLU A 74 -0.03 -14.91 1.81
CA GLU A 74 -0.40 -14.42 0.48
C GLU A 74 -1.92 -14.44 0.26
N VAL A 75 -2.59 -15.50 0.71
CA VAL A 75 -4.06 -15.58 0.67
C VAL A 75 -4.70 -14.47 1.51
N GLN A 76 -4.21 -14.26 2.73
CA GLN A 76 -4.70 -13.21 3.63
C GLN A 76 -4.47 -11.81 3.06
N LEU A 77 -3.35 -11.57 2.40
CA LEU A 77 -3.09 -10.30 1.68
C LEU A 77 -4.07 -10.09 0.53
N GLY A 78 -4.34 -11.13 -0.27
CA GLY A 78 -5.34 -11.07 -1.35
C GLY A 78 -6.72 -10.73 -0.82
N MET A 79 -7.14 -11.37 0.27
CA MET A 79 -8.41 -11.08 0.94
C MET A 79 -8.48 -9.65 1.49
N LEU A 80 -7.40 -9.17 2.11
CA LEU A 80 -7.31 -7.80 2.61
C LEU A 80 -7.46 -6.80 1.45
N ARG A 81 -6.81 -7.05 0.32
CA ARG A 81 -6.94 -6.21 -0.88
C ARG A 81 -8.39 -6.15 -1.35
N SER A 82 -9.06 -7.29 -1.51
CA SER A 82 -10.46 -7.35 -1.93
C SER A 82 -11.38 -6.59 -0.96
N SER A 83 -11.18 -6.78 0.36
CA SER A 83 -11.91 -6.04 1.38
C SER A 83 -11.72 -4.52 1.27
N CYS A 84 -10.48 -4.05 1.06
CA CYS A 84 -10.22 -2.63 0.84
C CYS A 84 -10.87 -2.08 -0.43
N VAL A 85 -10.91 -2.86 -1.51
CA VAL A 85 -11.59 -2.47 -2.76
C VAL A 85 -13.10 -2.36 -2.56
N ASP A 86 -13.70 -3.30 -1.85
CA ASP A 86 -15.15 -3.29 -1.60
C ASP A 86 -15.55 -2.18 -0.64
N GLN A 87 -14.74 -1.92 0.38
CA GLN A 87 -14.90 -0.74 1.24
C GLN A 87 -14.81 0.55 0.42
N PHE A 88 -13.80 0.69 -0.44
CA PHE A 88 -13.66 1.84 -1.32
C PHE A 88 -14.89 2.03 -2.22
N LYS A 89 -15.43 0.96 -2.82
CA LYS A 89 -16.65 1.04 -3.64
C LYS A 89 -17.86 1.47 -2.81
N SER A 90 -17.96 1.00 -1.58
CA SER A 90 -19.03 1.40 -0.65
C SER A 90 -18.92 2.89 -0.31
N ASP A 91 -17.71 3.34 0.06
CA ASP A 91 -17.43 4.73 0.39
C ASP A 91 -17.72 5.64 -0.81
N LEU A 92 -17.31 5.23 -2.02
CA LEU A 92 -17.55 5.96 -3.25
C LEU A 92 -19.06 6.19 -3.53
N LYS A 93 -19.92 5.22 -3.22
CA LYS A 93 -21.38 5.36 -3.37
C LYS A 93 -21.96 6.41 -2.42
N SER A 94 -21.32 6.64 -1.28
CA SER A 94 -21.75 7.63 -0.29
C SER A 94 -21.31 9.06 -0.61
N VAL A 95 -20.35 9.21 -1.54
CA VAL A 95 -19.81 10.52 -1.92
C VAL A 95 -20.85 11.33 -2.68
N ARG A 96 -21.08 12.55 -2.20
CA ARG A 96 -21.93 13.52 -2.89
C ARG A 96 -21.17 14.13 -4.06
N ILE A 97 -21.84 14.32 -5.19
CA ILE A 97 -21.27 15.00 -6.34
C ILE A 97 -21.16 16.49 -6.00
N THR A 98 -19.94 16.95 -5.74
CA THR A 98 -19.61 18.36 -5.46
C THR A 98 -18.58 18.87 -6.48
N ALA A 99 -18.32 20.18 -6.49
CA ALA A 99 -17.25 20.75 -7.31
C ALA A 99 -15.84 20.23 -6.93
N ASN A 100 -15.69 19.72 -5.70
CA ASN A 100 -14.45 19.16 -5.15
C ASN A 100 -14.36 17.63 -5.28
N LEU A 101 -15.29 16.98 -6.00
CA LEU A 101 -15.36 15.52 -6.15
C LEU A 101 -14.01 14.87 -6.51
N GLY A 102 -13.19 15.52 -7.36
CA GLY A 102 -11.85 15.01 -7.68
C GLY A 102 -10.93 14.86 -6.47
N ASN A 103 -10.91 15.86 -5.57
CA ASN A 103 -10.12 15.80 -4.34
C ASN A 103 -10.72 14.80 -3.35
N ASP A 104 -12.05 14.74 -3.25
CA ASP A 104 -12.75 13.80 -2.38
C ASP A 104 -12.40 12.36 -2.78
N VAL A 105 -12.43 12.04 -4.07
CA VAL A 105 -12.10 10.71 -4.57
C VAL A 105 -10.60 10.39 -4.42
N ASP A 106 -9.69 11.33 -4.67
CA ASP A 106 -8.26 11.13 -4.40
C ASP A 106 -8.00 10.85 -2.89
N SER A 107 -8.75 11.50 -1.99
CA SER A 107 -8.65 11.27 -0.56
C SER A 107 -9.13 9.86 -0.16
N LEU A 108 -10.19 9.34 -0.79
CA LEU A 108 -10.68 7.98 -0.58
C LEU A 108 -9.67 6.93 -1.08
N VAL A 109 -9.03 7.18 -2.23
CA VAL A 109 -7.97 6.30 -2.73
C VAL A 109 -6.80 6.27 -1.73
N ALA A 110 -6.37 7.43 -1.23
CA ALA A 110 -5.32 7.50 -0.22
C ALA A 110 -5.72 6.78 1.08
N GLY A 111 -6.97 6.94 1.51
CA GLY A 111 -7.55 6.24 2.66
C GLY A 111 -7.50 4.72 2.50
N ALA A 112 -8.02 4.19 1.38
CA ALA A 112 -8.03 2.76 1.10
C ALA A 112 -6.62 2.14 1.05
N VAL A 113 -5.66 2.84 0.41
CA VAL A 113 -4.26 2.39 0.36
C VAL A 113 -3.60 2.43 1.74
N SER A 114 -3.92 3.44 2.56
CA SER A 114 -3.41 3.52 3.93
C SER A 114 -3.97 2.40 4.82
N ALA A 115 -5.25 2.08 4.67
CA ALA A 115 -5.91 0.99 5.38
C ALA A 115 -5.32 -0.37 4.99
N PHE A 116 -5.07 -0.59 3.69
CA PHE A 116 -4.38 -1.77 3.19
C PHE A 116 -2.98 -1.90 3.81
N ARG A 117 -2.17 -0.83 3.78
CA ARG A 117 -0.83 -0.85 4.38
C ARG A 117 -0.86 -1.12 5.88
N ALA A 118 -1.81 -0.54 6.61
CA ALA A 118 -1.96 -0.77 8.04
C ALA A 118 -2.36 -2.22 8.34
N GLY A 119 -3.29 -2.79 7.56
CA GLY A 119 -3.69 -4.19 7.67
C GLY A 119 -2.54 -5.14 7.32
N ALA A 120 -1.83 -4.90 6.21
CA ALA A 120 -0.74 -5.74 5.77
C ALA A 120 0.41 -5.83 6.79
N LYS A 121 0.68 -4.73 7.52
CA LYS A 121 1.63 -4.74 8.64
C LYS A 121 1.24 -5.68 9.76
N LYS A 122 -0.06 -5.83 10.05
CA LYS A 122 -0.58 -6.75 11.09
C LYS A 122 -0.60 -8.22 10.63
N LEU A 123 -0.68 -8.45 9.32
CA LEU A 123 -0.59 -9.79 8.74
C LEU A 123 0.84 -10.33 8.77
N LYS A 124 1.85 -9.46 8.78
CA LYS A 124 3.25 -9.90 8.75
C LYS A 124 3.72 -10.35 10.14
N SER A 125 4.32 -11.54 10.21
CA SER A 125 4.96 -12.06 11.42
C SER A 125 6.27 -11.33 11.72
N LYS A 126 6.73 -11.36 12.99
CA LYS A 126 7.99 -10.69 13.38
C LYS A 126 9.18 -11.29 12.65
N LYS A 127 9.26 -12.63 12.59
CA LYS A 127 10.38 -13.34 11.95
C LYS A 127 10.35 -13.30 10.42
N GLY A 128 9.18 -13.17 9.82
CA GLY A 128 9.03 -12.89 8.38
C GLY A 128 9.42 -11.46 7.99
N SER A 129 9.60 -10.57 8.98
CA SER A 129 10.02 -9.17 8.78
C SER A 129 11.53 -8.93 8.92
N GLU A 130 12.31 -9.93 9.36
CA GLU A 130 13.75 -9.77 9.59
C GLU A 130 14.56 -9.87 8.27
N PRO A 131 15.49 -8.94 8.01
CA PRO A 131 16.42 -9.04 6.90
C PRO A 131 17.33 -10.26 7.07
N GLY A 132 17.26 -11.24 6.15
CA GLY A 132 18.10 -12.45 6.16
C GLY A 132 17.39 -13.73 6.64
N SER A 133 16.14 -13.62 7.11
CA SER A 133 15.22 -14.76 7.28
C SER A 133 14.35 -14.94 6.02
N LEU A 134 13.59 -16.03 5.96
CA LEU A 134 12.62 -16.35 4.90
C LEU A 134 11.65 -15.16 4.68
N SER A 135 12.05 -14.23 3.82
CA SER A 135 11.39 -12.93 3.73
C SER A 135 10.09 -13.10 2.97
N TRP A 136 8.99 -13.09 3.71
CA TRP A 136 7.66 -13.04 3.12
C TRP A 136 7.53 -11.85 2.15
N PRO A 137 6.78 -12.00 1.06
CA PRO A 137 6.65 -10.97 0.04
C PRO A 137 6.19 -9.64 0.63
N GLY A 138 6.80 -8.56 0.14
CA GLY A 138 6.49 -7.20 0.58
C GLY A 138 5.13 -6.75 0.07
N ALA A 139 4.32 -6.15 0.96
CA ALA A 139 3.01 -5.61 0.61
C ALA A 139 3.06 -4.30 -0.21
N GLU A 140 4.24 -3.66 -0.35
CA GLU A 140 4.36 -2.37 -1.04
C GLU A 140 4.08 -2.45 -2.55
N GLY A 141 4.48 -3.55 -3.20
CA GLY A 141 4.13 -3.77 -4.62
C GLY A 141 2.62 -3.83 -4.81
N MET A 142 1.93 -4.63 -3.97
CA MET A 142 0.48 -4.74 -3.99
C MET A 142 -0.22 -3.42 -3.62
N ALA A 143 0.35 -2.62 -2.71
CA ALA A 143 -0.19 -1.31 -2.34
C ALA A 143 -0.09 -0.31 -3.51
N SER A 144 1.02 -0.33 -4.25
CA SER A 144 1.20 0.47 -5.47
C SER A 144 0.22 0.07 -6.57
N ASP A 145 0.05 -1.24 -6.79
CA ASP A 145 -0.89 -1.77 -7.76
C ASP A 145 -2.34 -1.44 -7.41
N LEU A 146 -2.73 -1.60 -6.13
CA LEU A 146 -4.03 -1.19 -5.62
C LEU A 146 -4.26 0.30 -5.85
N ARG A 147 -3.28 1.15 -5.53
CA ARG A 147 -3.38 2.60 -5.76
C ARG A 147 -3.64 2.92 -7.24
N ARG A 148 -2.92 2.27 -8.14
CA ARG A 148 -3.08 2.44 -9.60
C ARG A 148 -4.47 2.02 -10.05
N GLU A 149 -4.91 0.83 -9.65
CA GLU A 149 -6.24 0.30 -9.97
C GLU A 149 -7.36 1.22 -9.50
N LEU A 150 -7.30 1.67 -8.24
CA LEU A 150 -8.31 2.56 -7.67
C LEU A 150 -8.33 3.92 -8.38
N ARG A 151 -7.16 4.47 -8.75
CA ARG A 151 -7.06 5.70 -9.56
C ARG A 151 -7.60 5.54 -10.97
N ASP A 152 -7.32 4.43 -11.62
CA ASP A 152 -7.81 4.18 -12.97
C ASP A 152 -9.33 4.05 -12.96
N SER A 153 -9.88 3.33 -11.98
CA SER A 153 -11.33 3.20 -11.78
C SER A 153 -11.99 4.55 -11.50
N SER A 154 -11.43 5.35 -10.57
CA SER A 154 -11.98 6.67 -10.26
C SER A 154 -11.88 7.65 -11.42
N SER A 155 -10.78 7.65 -12.17
CA SER A 155 -10.60 8.54 -13.33
C SER A 155 -11.64 8.26 -14.42
N ARG A 156 -12.02 6.99 -14.64
CA ARG A 156 -13.08 6.62 -15.58
C ARG A 156 -14.44 7.12 -15.12
N LEU A 157 -14.73 6.99 -13.82
CA LEU A 157 -15.99 7.46 -13.24
C LEU A 157 -16.10 8.99 -13.29
N LEU A 158 -15.02 9.71 -12.98
CA LEU A 158 -14.97 11.17 -13.08
C LEU A 158 -15.16 11.65 -14.52
N LYS A 159 -14.49 11.03 -15.49
CA LYS A 159 -14.66 11.34 -16.92
C LYS A 159 -16.09 11.07 -17.39
N ALA A 160 -16.69 9.95 -16.97
CA ALA A 160 -18.09 9.65 -17.29
C ALA A 160 -19.05 10.69 -16.67
N ALA A 161 -18.79 11.11 -15.43
CA ALA A 161 -19.56 12.16 -14.77
C ALA A 161 -19.42 13.53 -15.47
N GLU A 162 -18.22 13.85 -15.96
CA GLU A 162 -17.94 15.07 -16.73
C GLU A 162 -18.65 15.07 -18.08
N VAL A 163 -18.56 13.98 -18.85
CA VAL A 163 -19.27 13.82 -20.13
C VAL A 163 -20.78 13.89 -19.93
N SER A 164 -21.30 13.35 -18.83
CA SER A 164 -22.73 13.43 -18.49
C SER A 164 -23.21 14.81 -18.03
N GLY A 165 -22.30 15.77 -17.82
CA GLY A 165 -22.60 17.10 -17.29
C GLY A 165 -22.98 17.12 -15.80
N LYS A 166 -23.02 15.97 -15.11
CA LYS A 166 -23.30 15.86 -13.67
C LYS A 166 -22.18 16.45 -12.81
N TYR A 167 -20.95 16.41 -13.32
CA TYR A 167 -19.77 16.95 -12.67
C TYR A 167 -19.10 17.98 -13.58
N ARG A 168 -18.83 19.18 -13.05
CA ARG A 168 -18.03 20.18 -13.73
C ARG A 168 -16.91 20.63 -12.79
N PRO A 169 -15.65 20.28 -13.07
CA PRO A 169 -14.55 20.71 -12.22
C PRO A 169 -14.44 22.23 -12.24
N ILE A 170 -14.03 22.81 -11.09
CA ILE A 170 -13.74 24.24 -11.01
C ILE A 170 -12.62 24.55 -12.03
N PRO A 171 -12.79 25.57 -12.89
CA PRO A 171 -11.74 25.95 -13.83
C PRO A 171 -10.45 26.21 -13.06
N ARG A 172 -9.36 25.55 -13.47
CA ARG A 172 -8.04 25.90 -12.93
C ARG A 172 -7.79 27.37 -13.28
N LYS A 173 -7.45 28.19 -12.28
CA LYS A 173 -7.06 29.58 -12.52
C LYS A 173 -5.89 29.56 -13.51
N GLY A 174 -6.07 30.16 -14.67
CA GLY A 174 -5.00 30.29 -15.65
C GLY A 174 -3.83 31.05 -15.01
N VAL A 175 -2.63 30.51 -15.13
CA VAL A 175 -1.42 31.27 -14.79
C VAL A 175 -1.14 32.17 -15.99
N THR A 176 -1.49 33.44 -15.87
CA THR A 176 -1.15 34.44 -16.88
C THR A 176 0.30 34.85 -16.69
N LEU A 177 1.19 34.38 -17.56
CA LEU A 177 2.55 34.88 -17.65
C LEU A 177 2.53 36.19 -18.46
N GLY A 178 2.56 37.32 -17.77
CA GLY A 178 2.63 38.64 -18.41
C GLY A 178 4.06 39.00 -18.78
N PHE A 179 4.44 38.85 -20.04
CA PHE A 179 5.73 39.29 -20.59
C PHE A 179 5.76 40.80 -20.94
N HIS A 180 5.14 41.63 -20.11
CA HIS A 180 5.01 43.09 -20.31
C HIS A 180 6.36 43.85 -20.29
N TRP A 181 7.45 43.16 -19.94
CA TRP A 181 8.82 43.65 -19.96
C TRP A 181 9.62 43.14 -21.18
N LEU A 182 9.03 42.33 -22.06
CA LEU A 182 9.62 41.84 -23.31
C LEU A 182 8.75 42.21 -24.51
N LEU A 183 8.41 43.49 -24.65
CA LEU A 183 7.75 43.96 -25.87
C LEU A 183 8.82 44.14 -26.96
N PRO A 184 8.86 43.31 -28.01
CA PRO A 184 9.72 43.59 -29.15
C PRO A 184 9.20 44.82 -29.90
N LYS A 185 10.11 45.66 -30.41
CA LYS A 185 9.74 46.76 -31.32
C LYS A 185 8.96 46.18 -32.52
N PRO A 186 7.87 46.83 -33.00
CA PRO A 186 7.40 48.19 -32.66
C PRO A 186 6.36 48.28 -31.52
N PHE A 187 6.10 47.20 -30.77
CA PHE A 187 4.95 47.13 -29.87
C PHE A 187 5.18 47.68 -28.45
N GLY A 188 6.41 48.09 -28.12
CA GLY A 188 6.77 48.73 -26.86
C GLY A 188 8.28 48.80 -26.68
N ASN A 189 8.74 49.53 -25.66
CA ASN A 189 10.13 49.49 -25.23
C ASN A 189 10.35 48.41 -24.18
N ASP A 190 11.42 47.65 -24.34
CA ASP A 190 11.95 46.81 -23.26
C ASP A 190 12.38 47.73 -22.10
N TYR A 191 11.78 47.53 -20.93
CA TYR A 191 12.08 48.31 -19.72
C TYR A 191 13.52 48.12 -19.21
N ARG A 192 14.25 47.12 -19.74
CA ARG A 192 15.68 46.90 -19.47
C ARG A 192 16.58 47.82 -20.30
N GLN A 193 16.03 48.46 -21.33
CA GLN A 193 16.75 49.44 -22.12
C GLN A 193 16.66 50.80 -21.43
N GLU A 194 17.81 51.36 -21.12
CA GLU A 194 17.90 52.69 -20.57
C GLU A 194 17.45 53.74 -21.62
N PRO A 195 16.89 54.89 -21.24
CA PRO A 195 16.27 55.85 -22.17
C PRO A 195 17.17 56.28 -23.35
N TRP A 196 18.49 56.32 -23.15
CA TRP A 196 19.45 56.67 -24.19
C TRP A 196 19.74 55.53 -25.18
N GLN A 197 19.49 54.28 -24.81
CA GLN A 197 19.67 53.11 -25.68
C GLN A 197 18.53 53.00 -26.71
N VAL A 198 17.33 53.41 -26.31
CA VAL A 198 16.15 53.45 -27.17
C VAL A 198 16.32 54.49 -28.30
N ALA A 199 16.78 55.69 -27.95
CA ALA A 199 16.90 56.82 -28.87
C ALA A 199 17.93 56.60 -30.00
N ASN A 200 18.94 55.76 -29.77
CA ASN A 200 19.99 55.47 -30.75
C ASN A 200 19.59 54.35 -31.74
N ALA A 201 18.63 53.50 -31.37
CA ALA A 201 18.20 52.37 -32.21
C ALA A 201 17.12 52.75 -33.24
N ASP A 202 16.44 53.90 -33.09
CA ASP A 202 15.42 54.39 -34.03
C ASP A 202 15.97 55.33 -35.12
N ASN A 203 17.28 55.63 -35.10
CA ASN A 203 17.96 56.55 -36.03
C ASN A 203 18.92 55.85 -37.02
N LEU A 204 18.72 54.55 -37.27
CA LEU A 204 19.42 53.76 -38.30
C LEU A 204 18.45 53.20 -39.32
#